data_AF-A0A382R376-F1
#
_entry.id   AF-A0A382R376-F1
#
_cell.length_a   1.000
_cell.length_b   1.000
_cell.length_c   1.000
_cell.angle_alpha   90.00
_cell.angle_beta   90.00
_cell.angle_gamma   90.00
#
_symmetry.space_group_name_H-M   'P 1'
#
loop_
_entity.id
_entity.type
_entity.pdbx_description
1 polymer ?
#
loop_
_entity_poly.entity_id
_entity_poly.type
_entity_poly.pdbx_seq_one_letter_code
_entity_poly.pdbx_strand_id
1 'polypeptide(L)' 'MAKHDDVAGLWVSGTADECANAKKFSSGNMKIVWTNNGKKLDWFDNHQSEGRVWMRRASQVKNVWIPYGE' A
#
# COMPACT_ATOMS: atom_id res chain seq x y z
N MET A 1 7.57 11.83 -4.89
CA MET A 1 6.76 10.96 -4.02
C MET A 1 7.50 9.71 -3.56
N ALA A 2 7.98 8.83 -4.44
CA ALA A 2 8.61 7.56 -4.00
C ALA A 2 9.86 7.72 -3.12
N LYS A 3 10.66 8.77 -3.35
CA LYS A 3 11.81 9.14 -2.52
C LYS A 3 11.47 10.08 -1.35
N HIS A 4 10.19 10.37 -1.10
CA HIS A 4 9.80 11.35 -0.08
C HIS A 4 9.70 10.67 1.27
N ASP A 5 10.50 11.09 2.25
CA ASP A 5 10.57 10.39 3.54
C ASP A 5 9.36 10.62 4.44
N ASP A 6 8.64 11.74 4.26
CA ASP A 6 7.48 12.09 5.08
C ASP A 6 6.15 11.47 4.62
N VAL A 7 6.21 10.32 3.93
CA VAL A 7 5.01 9.60 3.48
C VAL A 7 5.01 8.18 4.04
N ALA A 8 3.95 7.83 4.76
CA ALA A 8 3.82 6.51 5.41
C ALA A 8 3.51 5.36 4.43
N GLY A 9 2.97 5.65 3.24
CA GLY A 9 2.68 4.65 2.23
C GLY A 9 2.60 5.21 0.81
N LEU A 10 2.91 4.37 -0.19
CA LEU A 10 2.91 4.73 -1.61
C LEU A 10 2.08 3.72 -2.40
N TRP A 11 1.18 4.21 -3.24
CA TRP A 11 0.35 3.39 -4.13
C TRP A 11 0.73 3.69 -5.59
N VAL A 12 1.08 2.68 -6.37
CA VAL A 12 1.50 2.83 -7.77
C VAL A 12 0.74 1.86 -8.67
N SER A 13 -0.04 2.40 -9.61
CA SER A 13 -0.67 1.65 -10.67
C SER A 13 -0.03 2.07 -11.99
N GLY A 14 0.66 1.14 -12.64
CA GLY A 14 1.42 1.43 -13.86
C GLY A 14 2.05 0.19 -14.45
N THR A 15 3.07 0.38 -15.26
CA THR A 15 3.87 -0.69 -15.88
C THR A 15 4.67 -1.49 -14.84
N ALA A 16 5.17 -2.67 -15.24
CA ALA A 16 6.03 -3.48 -14.38
C ALA A 16 7.30 -2.72 -13.94
N ASP A 17 7.88 -1.90 -14.82
CA ASP A 17 9.07 -1.11 -14.55
C ASP A 17 8.80 0.02 -13.55
N GLU A 18 7.67 0.72 -13.68
CA GLU A 18 7.24 1.73 -12.70
C GLU A 18 7.00 1.11 -11.33
N CYS A 19 6.39 -0.09 -11.29
CA CYS A 19 6.18 -0.82 -10.04
C CYS A 19 7.52 -1.25 -9.39
N ALA A 20 8.48 -1.71 -10.19
CA ALA A 20 9.81 -2.10 -9.70
C ALA A 20 10.59 -0.89 -9.17
N ASN A 21 10.58 0.22 -9.91
CA ASN A 21 11.22 1.45 -9.52
C ASN A 21 10.61 2.05 -8.25
N ALA A 22 9.28 2.02 -8.12
CA ALA A 22 8.60 2.48 -6.91
C ALA A 22 9.05 1.73 -5.66
N LYS A 23 9.18 0.40 -5.72
CA LYS A 23 9.70 -0.42 -4.63
C LYS A 23 11.16 -0.09 -4.33
N LYS A 24 12.00 0.01 -5.37
CA LYS A 24 13.43 0.34 -5.21
C LYS A 24 13.64 1.67 -4.52
N PHE A 25 12.94 2.73 -4.93
CA PHE A 25 13.10 4.07 -4.37
C PHE A 25 12.48 4.24 -2.99
N SER A 26 11.50 3.43 -2.62
CA SER A 26 10.86 3.48 -1.29
C SER A 26 11.69 2.80 -0.19
N SER A 27 12.82 2.18 -0.55
CA SER A 27 13.73 1.54 0.40
C SER A 27 14.39 2.52 1.38
N GLY A 28 14.43 3.83 1.06
CA GLY A 28 15.05 4.85 1.91
C GLY A 28 14.42 4.98 3.30
N ASN A 29 13.09 4.91 3.40
CA ASN A 29 12.37 4.99 4.68
C ASN A 29 11.49 3.76 4.96
N MET A 30 11.59 2.72 4.13
CA MET A 30 10.82 1.47 4.23
C MET A 30 9.31 1.67 4.36
N LYS A 31 8.77 2.71 3.71
CA LYS A 31 7.32 2.92 3.65
C LYS A 31 6.61 1.72 3.02
N ILE A 32 5.35 1.54 3.38
CA ILE A 32 4.52 0.50 2.77
C ILE A 32 4.27 0.86 1.30
N VAL A 33 4.63 -0.02 0.38
CA VAL A 33 4.40 0.17 -1.05
C VAL A 33 3.37 -0.83 -1.55
N TRP A 34 2.29 -0.32 -2.14
CA TRP A 34 1.34 -1.12 -2.88
C TRP A 34 1.47 -0.85 -4.37
N THR A 35 1.50 -1.92 -5.18
CA THR A 35 1.55 -1.82 -6.64
C THR A 35 0.62 -2.81 -7.33
N ASN A 36 0.11 -2.48 -8.51
CA ASN A 36 -0.60 -3.42 -9.39
C ASN A 36 0.32 -4.44 -10.08
N ASN A 37 1.66 -4.31 -9.93
CA ASN A 37 2.68 -5.16 -10.57
C ASN A 37 2.55 -5.21 -12.10
N GLY A 38 2.15 -4.12 -12.76
CA GLY A 38 1.94 -4.13 -14.21
C GLY A 38 0.60 -4.72 -14.67
N LYS A 39 -0.24 -5.23 -13.76
CA LYS A 39 -1.54 -5.81 -14.12
C LYS A 39 -2.59 -4.72 -14.35
N LYS A 40 -3.49 -4.90 -15.32
CA LYS A 40 -4.63 -4.01 -15.48
C LYS A 40 -5.50 -4.05 -14.21
N LEU A 41 -5.83 -2.88 -13.71
CA LEU A 41 -6.83 -2.65 -12.70
C LEU A 41 -7.93 -1.84 -13.38
N ASP A 42 -9.15 -2.38 -13.40
CA ASP A 42 -10.30 -1.61 -13.86
C ASP A 42 -10.80 -0.74 -12.71
N TRP A 43 -10.77 0.58 -12.90
CA TRP A 43 -11.24 1.54 -11.90
C TRP A 43 -12.77 1.69 -11.90
N PHE A 44 -13.44 1.32 -12.99
CA PHE A 44 -14.88 1.41 -13.14
C PHE A 44 -15.60 0.12 -12.71
N ASP A 45 -14.86 -0.96 -12.48
CA ASP A 45 -15.38 -2.16 -11.85
C ASP A 45 -15.25 -2.04 -10.32
N ASN A 46 -16.38 -1.81 -9.64
CA ASN A 46 -16.43 -1.71 -8.19
C ASN A 46 -15.86 -2.95 -7.50
N HIS A 47 -15.98 -4.16 -8.07
CA HIS A 47 -15.40 -5.36 -7.49
C HIS A 47 -13.87 -5.31 -7.40
N GLN A 48 -13.23 -4.50 -8.27
CA GLN A 48 -11.79 -4.32 -8.31
C GLN A 48 -11.33 -3.03 -7.62
N SER A 49 -12.12 -1.95 -7.70
CA SER A 49 -11.74 -0.61 -7.25
C SER A 49 -12.14 -0.28 -5.80
N GLU A 50 -12.97 -1.12 -5.15
CA GLU A 50 -13.43 -0.88 -3.79
C GLU A 50 -13.37 -2.12 -2.86
N GLY A 51 -13.71 -1.93 -1.59
CA GLY A 51 -13.91 -3.02 -0.64
C GLY A 51 -12.72 -3.32 0.30
N ARG A 52 -12.79 -4.50 0.94
CA ARG A 52 -11.93 -4.86 2.08
C ARG A 52 -10.44 -4.87 1.75
N VAL A 53 -10.06 -5.21 0.51
CA VAL A 53 -8.65 -5.26 0.10
C VAL A 53 -8.00 -3.89 0.15
N TRP A 54 -8.74 -2.84 -0.20
CA TRP A 54 -8.26 -1.46 -0.18
C TRP A 54 -8.19 -0.92 1.24
N MET A 55 -9.22 -1.19 2.07
CA MET A 55 -9.18 -0.84 3.49
C MET A 55 -8.01 -1.51 4.23
N ARG A 56 -7.72 -2.78 3.92
CA ARG A 56 -6.59 -3.49 4.54
C ARG A 56 -5.23 -2.85 4.21
N ARG A 57 -5.11 -2.24 3.03
CA ARG A 57 -3.90 -1.52 2.58
C ARG A 57 -3.83 -0.09 3.12
N ALA A 58 -4.98 0.52 3.39
CA ALA A 58 -5.07 1.87 3.96
C ALA A 58 -4.86 1.89 5.48
N SER A 59 -5.06 0.77 6.17
CA SER A 59 -5.01 0.68 7.64
C SER A 59 -3.82 -0.12 8.16
N GLN A 60 -3.30 0.30 9.31
CA GLN A 60 -2.32 -0.45 10.10
C GLN A 60 -2.96 -1.02 11.36
N VAL A 61 -2.51 -2.20 11.77
CA VAL A 61 -2.98 -2.82 13.01
C VAL A 61 -2.11 -2.33 14.15
N LYS A 62 -2.73 -1.63 15.11
CA LYS A 62 -2.10 -1.29 16.38
C LYS A 62 -2.66 -2.21 17.46
N ASN A 63 -1.89 -3.23 17.83
CA ASN A 63 -2.25 -4.10 18.94
C ASN A 63 -1.97 -3.39 20.26
N VAL A 64 -2.99 -3.27 21.11
CA VAL A 64 -2.88 -2.68 22.45
C VAL A 64 -3.27 -3.75 23.46
N TRP A 65 -2.33 -4.12 24.31
CA TRP A 65 -2.53 -5.11 25.36
C TRP A 65 -2.95 -4.38 26.63
N ILE A 66 -4.10 -4.77 27.17
CA ILE A 66 -4.66 -4.21 28.40
C ILE A 66 -4.75 -5.36 29.41
N PRO A 67 -4.40 -5.14 30.69
CA PRO A 67 -4.65 -6.14 31.71
C PRO A 67 -6.12 -6.52 31.71
N TYR A 68 -6.41 -7.80 31.56
CA TYR A 68 -7.75 -8.36 31.71
C TYR A 68 -7.69 -9.31 32.89
N GLY A 69 -8.39 -8.97 33.97
CA GLY A 69 -8.38 -9.75 35.20
C GLY A 69 -9.08 -11.10 35.07
N GLU A 70 -8.71 -12.04 35.93
CA GLU A 70 -9.68 -13.00 36.47
C GLU A 70 -10.69 -12.28 37.37
#